data_AF-A0A931A7J6-F1
#
_entry.id   AF-A0A931A7J6-F1
#
_cell.length_a   1.000
_cell.length_b   1.000
_cell.length_c   1.000
_cell.angle_alpha   90.00
_cell.angle_beta   90.00
_cell.angle_gamma   90.00
#
_symmetry.space_group_name_H-M   'P 1'
#
loop_
_entity.id
_entity.type
_entity.pdbx_description
1 polymer ?
#
loop_
_entity_poly.entity_id
_entity_poly.type
_entity_poly.pdbx_seq_one_letter_code
_entity_poly.pdbx_strand_id
1 'polypeptide(L)'
;MTTHGATGIEADLTEVGVEEGYEFRSLAAPYADPQRALDHVRETARREIGRHYLERSPFTGELTIADREVRGRIIWRSPDEMAVVVDGRQLTWDELGQAIQNEGWNFTITLDEPIAMVDDYDPTLVFGEIGP
;
A
#
# COMPACT_ATOMS: atom_id res chain seq x y z
N MET A 1 -22.79 -18.03 6.06
CA MET A 1 -21.45 -17.51 6.41
C MET A 1 -21.67 -16.15 7.02
N THR A 2 -21.62 -16.05 8.34
CA THR A 2 -21.95 -14.83 9.08
C THR A 2 -20.65 -14.09 9.35
N THR A 3 -20.31 -13.12 8.51
CA THR A 3 -19.15 -12.25 8.71
C THR A 3 -19.39 -11.44 9.99
N HIS A 4 -18.72 -11.80 11.09
CA HIS A 4 -18.66 -10.93 12.27
C HIS A 4 -17.80 -9.73 11.88
N GLY A 5 -18.42 -8.57 11.70
CA GLY A 5 -17.69 -7.33 11.45
C GLY A 5 -16.86 -6.97 12.67
N ALA A 6 -15.55 -6.87 12.50
CA ALA A 6 -14.69 -6.23 13.49
C ALA A 6 -15.23 -4.80 13.71
N THR A 7 -15.60 -4.45 14.94
CA THR A 7 -15.93 -3.07 15.26
C THR A 7 -14.59 -2.37 15.49
N GLY A 8 -14.22 -1.45 14.60
CA GLY A 8 -12.97 -0.67 14.67
C GLY A 8 -13.18 0.68 13.98
N ILE A 9 -12.22 1.58 14.10
CA ILE A 9 -12.26 2.88 13.42
C ILE A 9 -11.32 2.81 12.22
N GLU A 10 -11.87 2.82 11.02
CA GLU A 10 -11.13 2.90 9.76
C GLU A 10 -11.02 4.37 9.31
N ALA A 11 -9.83 4.79 8.91
CA ALA A 11 -9.56 6.08 8.30
C ALA A 11 -8.85 5.89 6.97
N ASP A 12 -9.46 6.43 5.91
CA ASP A 12 -8.97 6.30 4.54
C ASP A 12 -8.64 7.67 3.96
N LEU A 13 -7.56 7.73 3.19
CA LEU A 13 -7.18 8.89 2.38
C LEU A 13 -6.99 8.43 0.94
N THR A 14 -7.77 9.01 0.03
CA THR A 14 -7.73 8.72 -1.41
C THR A 14 -7.54 10.01 -2.19
N GLU A 15 -6.65 9.99 -3.17
CA GLU A 15 -6.49 11.10 -4.09
C GLU A 15 -7.68 11.18 -5.05
N VAL A 16 -8.27 12.38 -5.18
CA VAL A 16 -9.50 12.60 -5.97
C VAL A 16 -9.16 13.36 -7.24
N GLY A 17 -9.77 12.95 -8.36
CA GLY A 17 -9.63 13.64 -9.65
C GLY A 17 -8.47 13.14 -10.52
N VAL A 18 -7.87 12.00 -10.15
CA VAL A 18 -6.82 11.32 -10.91
C VAL A 18 -7.27 9.91 -11.29
N GLU A 19 -6.87 9.43 -12.47
CA GLU A 19 -7.14 8.05 -12.90
C GLU A 19 -6.26 7.04 -12.13
N GLU A 20 -5.05 7.47 -11.77
CA GLU A 20 -4.09 6.74 -10.97
C GLU A 20 -3.66 7.66 -9.82
N GLY A 21 -3.78 7.22 -8.58
CA GLY A 21 -3.50 8.06 -7.42
C GLY A 21 -3.17 7.26 -6.17
N TYR A 22 -2.82 8.00 -5.12
CA TYR A 22 -2.50 7.41 -3.83
C TYR A 22 -3.76 7.01 -3.05
N GLU A 23 -3.65 5.91 -2.31
CA GLU A 23 -4.64 5.49 -1.32
C GLU A 23 -3.93 4.94 -0.09
N PHE A 24 -4.31 5.45 1.08
CA PHE A 24 -3.77 5.05 2.38
C PHE A 24 -4.90 4.71 3.33
N ARG A 25 -4.72 3.67 4.14
CA ARG A 25 -5.72 3.21 5.10
C ARG A 25 -5.10 2.92 6.46
N SER A 26 -5.84 3.22 7.51
CA SER A 26 -5.44 2.94 8.89
C SER A 26 -6.62 2.44 9.69
N LEU A 27 -6.38 1.42 10.51
CA LEU A 27 -7.37 0.86 11.42
C LEU A 27 -6.91 1.05 12.85
N ALA A 28 -7.78 1.62 13.67
CA ALA A 28 -7.59 1.76 15.10
C ALA A 28 -8.62 0.92 15.86
N ALA A 29 -8.27 0.56 17.10
CA ALA A 29 -9.17 -0.14 18.01
C ALA A 29 -10.51 0.63 18.17
N PRO A 30 -11.63 -0.06 18.41
CA PRO A 30 -12.96 0.57 18.51
C PRO A 30 -13.10 1.63 19.60
N TYR A 31 -12.23 1.59 20.62
CA TYR A 31 -12.20 2.53 21.74
C TYR A 31 -11.10 3.60 21.60
N ALA A 32 -10.31 3.54 20.52
CA ALA A 32 -9.28 4.53 20.26
C ALA A 32 -9.91 5.88 19.86
N ASP A 33 -9.14 6.95 20.01
CA ASP A 33 -9.54 8.27 19.53
C ASP A 33 -9.55 8.28 17.99
N PRO A 34 -10.70 8.56 17.33
CA PRO A 34 -10.77 8.63 15.86
C PRO A 34 -9.77 9.59 15.23
N GLN A 35 -9.35 10.65 15.94
CA GLN A 35 -8.33 11.57 15.43
C GLN A 35 -6.98 10.89 15.24
N ARG A 36 -6.66 9.84 16.00
CA ARG A 36 -5.38 9.12 15.85
C ARG A 36 -5.30 8.33 14.56
N ALA A 37 -6.36 7.62 14.18
CA ALA A 37 -6.41 6.93 12.89
C ALA A 37 -6.24 7.94 11.74
N LEU A 38 -6.87 9.11 11.86
CA LEU A 38 -6.76 10.19 10.89
C LEU A 38 -5.37 10.84 10.84
N ASP A 39 -4.74 11.09 11.98
CA ASP A 39 -3.39 11.64 12.04
C ASP A 39 -2.36 10.65 11.53
N HIS A 40 -2.53 9.36 11.83
CA HIS A 40 -1.66 8.30 11.35
C HIS A 40 -1.74 8.15 9.82
N VAL A 41 -2.95 8.12 9.25
CA VAL A 41 -3.11 8.02 7.79
C VAL A 41 -2.55 9.25 7.08
N ARG A 42 -2.69 10.45 7.65
CA ARG A 42 -2.08 11.69 7.12
C ARG A 42 -0.57 11.68 7.16
N GLU A 43 0.02 11.23 8.27
CA GLU A 43 1.47 11.16 8.40
C GLU A 43 2.07 10.12 7.46
N THR A 44 1.39 8.98 7.32
CA THR A 44 1.73 7.97 6.31
C THR A 44 1.68 8.55 4.90
N ALA A 45 0.59 9.25 4.55
CA ALA A 45 0.45 9.89 3.25
C ALA A 45 1.59 10.88 2.98
N ARG A 46 1.93 11.74 3.95
CA ARG A 46 3.05 12.70 3.81
C ARG A 46 4.38 12.02 3.57
N ARG A 47 4.68 10.95 4.31
CA ARG A 47 5.93 10.20 4.19
C ARG A 47 6.04 9.50 2.84
N GLU A 48 4.98 8.83 2.40
CA GLU A 48 4.99 8.05 1.16
C GLU A 48 4.91 8.95 -0.08
N ILE A 49 4.15 10.05 -0.06
CA ILE A 49 4.11 11.03 -1.17
C ILE A 49 5.44 11.76 -1.31
N GLY A 50 6.14 12.01 -0.21
CA GLY A 50 7.46 12.67 -0.23
C GLY A 50 8.58 11.81 -0.82
N ARG A 51 8.35 10.51 -1.02
CA ARG A 51 9.34 9.56 -1.55
C ARG A 51 8.91 9.08 -2.93
N HIS A 52 9.75 9.36 -3.92
CA HIS A 52 9.57 8.86 -5.28
C HIS A 52 10.47 7.64 -5.49
N TYR A 53 9.86 6.50 -5.81
CA TYR A 53 10.53 5.25 -6.13
C TYR A 53 10.85 5.11 -7.61
N LEU A 54 10.15 5.85 -8.46
CA LEU A 54 10.29 5.82 -9.89
C LEU A 54 10.82 7.15 -10.41
N GLU A 55 11.68 7.07 -11.42
CA GLU A 55 12.12 8.23 -12.19
C GLU A 55 12.14 7.92 -13.68
N ARG A 56 12.25 8.96 -14.51
CA ARG A 56 12.53 8.77 -15.94
C ARG A 56 14.03 8.84 -16.17
N SER A 57 14.56 7.82 -16.83
CA SER A 57 15.93 7.80 -17.32
C SER A 57 16.18 9.06 -18.15
N PRO A 58 17.20 9.88 -17.83
CA PRO A 58 17.52 11.07 -18.61
C PRO A 58 18.05 10.72 -20.01
N PHE A 59 18.45 9.46 -20.24
CA PHE A 59 19.01 8.99 -21.50
C PHE A 59 17.96 8.34 -22.42
N THR A 60 17.08 7.51 -21.87
CA THR A 60 16.08 6.75 -22.65
C THR A 60 14.67 7.29 -22.51
N GLY A 61 14.38 8.08 -21.48
CA GLY A 61 13.03 8.55 -21.12
C GLY A 61 12.13 7.48 -20.52
N GLU A 62 12.63 6.24 -20.44
CA GLU A 62 11.94 5.09 -19.85
C GLU A 62 11.86 5.22 -18.34
N LEU A 63 10.84 4.58 -17.75
CA LEU A 63 10.66 4.52 -16.32
C LEU A 63 11.71 3.59 -15.71
N THR A 64 12.37 3.99 -14.63
CA THR A 64 13.35 3.19 -13.89
C THR A 64 13.17 3.37 -12.39
N ILE A 65 13.73 2.45 -11.60
CA ILE A 65 13.82 2.61 -10.15
C ILE A 65 14.84 3.70 -9.83
N ALA A 66 14.43 4.72 -9.06
CA ALA A 66 15.26 5.89 -8.77
C ALA A 66 16.47 5.59 -7.87
N ASP A 67 16.43 4.49 -7.11
CA ASP A 67 17.55 4.05 -6.26
C ASP A 67 17.62 2.51 -6.20
N ARG A 68 17.51 1.89 -5.01
CA ARG A 68 17.62 0.43 -4.81
C ARG A 68 16.40 -0.21 -4.16
N GLU A 69 15.34 0.56 -3.97
CA GLU A 69 14.13 0.12 -3.31
C GLU A 69 12.93 0.61 -4.11
N VAL A 70 11.88 -0.21 -4.18
CA VAL A 70 10.56 0.17 -4.66
C VAL A 70 9.53 -0.28 -3.64
N ARG A 71 8.61 0.60 -3.26
CA ARG A 71 7.44 0.22 -2.48
C ARG A 71 6.18 0.63 -3.22
N GLY A 72 5.16 -0.18 -3.05
CA GLY A 72 3.89 0.02 -3.71
C GLY A 72 2.84 -0.92 -3.15
N ARG A 73 1.69 -0.91 -3.80
CA ARG A 73 0.54 -1.72 -3.41
C ARG A 73 0.11 -2.61 -4.55
N ILE A 74 -0.11 -3.89 -4.26
CA ILE A 74 -0.69 -4.81 -5.23
C ILE A 74 -2.20 -4.58 -5.26
N ILE A 75 -2.77 -4.43 -6.45
CA ILE A 75 -4.19 -4.21 -6.69
C ILE A 75 -4.74 -5.18 -7.74
N TRP A 76 -6.05 -5.35 -7.75
CA TRP A 76 -6.76 -5.92 -8.88
C TRP A 76 -7.11 -4.77 -9.84
N ARG A 77 -6.54 -4.79 -11.05
CA ARG A 77 -6.85 -3.82 -12.11
C ARG A 77 -8.13 -4.21 -12.84
N SER A 78 -8.33 -5.51 -13.01
CA SER A 78 -9.55 -6.13 -13.53
C SER A 78 -9.77 -7.47 -12.80
N PRO A 79 -10.91 -8.16 -13.01
CA PRO A 79 -11.19 -9.43 -12.36
C PRO A 79 -10.11 -10.50 -12.55
N ASP A 80 -9.37 -10.44 -13.66
CA ASP A 80 -8.38 -11.45 -14.05
C ASP A 80 -6.95 -10.88 -14.13
N GLU A 81 -6.74 -9.60 -13.78
CA GLU A 81 -5.47 -8.90 -13.94
C GLU A 81 -5.05 -8.19 -12.66
N MET A 82 -3.90 -8.57 -12.12
CA MET A 82 -3.24 -7.87 -11.03
C MET A 82 -2.29 -6.80 -11.57
N ALA A 83 -2.21 -5.69 -10.85
CA ALA A 83 -1.28 -4.61 -11.10
C ALA A 83 -0.63 -4.17 -9.79
N VAL A 84 0.38 -3.31 -9.88
CA VAL A 84 0.96 -2.62 -8.74
C VAL A 84 0.73 -1.12 -8.86
N VAL A 85 0.56 -0.44 -7.73
CA VAL A 85 0.57 1.01 -7.64
C VAL A 85 1.87 1.43 -7.01
N VAL A 86 2.68 2.22 -7.72
CA VAL A 86 3.95 2.77 -7.24
C VAL A 86 3.95 4.27 -7.55
N ASP A 87 4.25 5.11 -6.57
CA ASP A 87 4.19 6.58 -6.70
C ASP A 87 2.83 7.08 -7.24
N GLY A 88 1.73 6.47 -6.78
CA GLY A 88 0.38 6.75 -7.26
C GLY A 88 0.08 6.25 -8.68
N ARG A 89 1.06 5.68 -9.39
CA ARG A 89 0.92 5.20 -10.76
C ARG A 89 0.59 3.71 -10.81
N GLN A 90 -0.40 3.31 -11.61
CA GLN A 90 -0.66 1.89 -11.89
C GLN A 90 0.34 1.36 -12.92
N LEU A 91 0.94 0.21 -12.61
CA LEU A 91 1.85 -0.51 -13.49
C LEU A 91 1.46 -1.98 -13.55
N THR A 92 1.57 -2.56 -14.73
CA THR A 92 1.61 -4.01 -14.89
C THR A 92 2.89 -4.57 -14.26
N TRP A 93 2.88 -5.87 -13.95
CA TRP A 93 4.09 -6.56 -13.48
C TRP A 93 5.22 -6.51 -14.50
N ASP A 94 4.91 -6.56 -15.80
CA ASP A 94 5.89 -6.38 -16.88
C ASP A 94 6.52 -4.99 -16.89
N GLU A 95 5.73 -3.92 -16.71
CA GLU A 95 6.25 -2.56 -16.61
C GLU A 95 7.14 -2.37 -15.37
N LEU A 96 6.74 -2.93 -14.23
CA LEU A 96 7.59 -2.95 -13.03
C LEU A 96 8.90 -3.72 -13.30
N GLY A 97 8.81 -4.89 -13.92
CA GLY A 97 9.98 -5.71 -14.29
C GLY A 97 10.92 -4.98 -15.24
N GLN A 98 10.39 -4.24 -16.22
CA GLN A 98 11.17 -3.38 -17.10
C GLN A 98 11.87 -2.25 -16.34
N ALA A 99 11.18 -1.60 -15.40
CA ALA A 99 11.77 -0.54 -14.59
C ALA A 99 12.92 -1.02 -13.69
N ILE A 100 12.89 -2.29 -13.27
CA ILE A 100 13.93 -2.92 -12.45
C ILE A 100 15.19 -3.24 -13.28
N GLN A 101 15.10 -3.40 -14.61
CA GLN A 101 16.15 -4.03 -15.45
C GLN A 101 17.56 -3.49 -15.22
N ASN A 102 18.25 -4.15 -14.30
CA ASN A 102 19.69 -4.10 -14.08
C ASN A 102 20.16 -5.54 -13.95
N GLU A 103 20.81 -6.04 -15.00
CA GLU A 103 21.34 -7.41 -15.04
C GLU A 103 22.28 -7.66 -13.85
N GLY A 104 22.15 -8.82 -13.20
CA GLY A 104 23.04 -9.27 -12.12
C GLY A 104 22.68 -8.84 -10.70
N TRP A 105 21.53 -8.22 -10.47
CA TRP A 105 21.09 -7.79 -9.14
C TRP A 105 20.33 -8.90 -8.41
N ASN A 106 20.56 -9.02 -7.09
CA ASN A 106 19.72 -9.84 -6.20
C ASN A 106 18.53 -9.02 -5.72
N PHE A 107 17.37 -9.65 -5.53
CA PHE A 107 16.18 -8.97 -5.04
C PHE A 107 15.53 -9.71 -3.86
N THR A 108 14.70 -8.99 -3.11
CA THR A 108 13.84 -9.50 -2.05
C THR A 108 12.47 -8.84 -2.19
N ILE A 109 11.40 -9.62 -2.03
CA ILE A 109 10.03 -9.11 -1.97
C ILE A 109 9.53 -9.32 -0.54
N THR A 110 9.10 -8.23 0.08
CA THR A 110 8.41 -8.24 1.37
C THR A 110 6.94 -7.93 1.11
N LEU A 111 6.05 -8.73 1.72
CA LEU A 111 4.61 -8.55 1.65
C LEU A 111 4.10 -8.17 3.03
N ASP A 112 3.54 -6.98 3.14
CA ASP A 112 2.95 -6.44 4.37
C ASP A 112 1.43 -6.29 4.20
N GLU A 113 0.69 -6.29 5.32
CA GLU A 113 -0.74 -5.99 5.27
C GLU A 113 -0.97 -4.52 4.87
N PRO A 114 -1.98 -4.24 4.02
CA PRO A 114 -2.22 -2.89 3.50
C PRO A 114 -2.79 -1.93 4.56
N ILE A 115 -3.10 -2.42 5.76
CA ILE A 115 -3.72 -1.66 6.84
C ILE A 115 -2.67 -1.44 7.92
N ALA A 116 -2.34 -0.17 8.15
CA ALA A 116 -1.51 0.19 9.28
C ALA A 116 -2.33 0.20 10.57
N MET A 117 -1.91 -0.65 11.51
CA MET A 117 -2.55 -0.85 12.81
C MET A 117 -2.06 0.19 13.81
N VAL A 118 -2.99 0.87 14.49
CA VAL A 118 -2.67 1.89 15.51
C VAL A 118 -3.27 1.51 16.86
N ASP A 119 -2.50 1.72 17.93
CA ASP A 119 -2.89 1.48 19.34
C ASP A 119 -3.29 0.02 19.68
N ASP A 120 -2.31 -0.89 19.61
CA ASP A 120 -2.37 -2.26 20.15
C ASP A 120 -3.65 -3.03 19.74
N TYR A 121 -4.03 -2.89 18.48
CA TYR A 121 -5.07 -3.72 17.90
C TYR A 121 -4.62 -5.19 17.96
N ASP A 122 -5.39 -5.99 18.69
CA ASP A 122 -5.20 -7.44 18.76
C ASP A 122 -6.02 -8.12 17.65
N PRO A 123 -5.38 -8.66 16.59
CA PRO A 123 -6.10 -9.34 15.51
C PRO A 123 -6.81 -10.62 15.99
N THR A 124 -6.42 -11.18 17.14
CA THR A 124 -7.08 -12.36 17.72
C THR A 124 -8.46 -12.05 18.31
N LEU A 125 -8.76 -10.79 18.61
CA LEU A 125 -10.11 -10.35 18.98
C LEU A 125 -11.09 -10.36 17.80
N VAL A 126 -10.60 -10.51 16.56
CA VAL A 126 -11.40 -10.55 15.32
C VAL A 126 -11.60 -11.98 14.82
N PHE A 127 -10.56 -12.79 14.89
CA PHE A 127 -10.64 -14.22 14.62
C PHE A 127 -10.80 -14.94 15.95
N GLY A 128 -12.03 -14.93 16.50
CA GLY A 128 -12.34 -15.73 17.68
C GLY A 128 -11.82 -17.15 17.48
N GLU A 129 -11.03 -17.64 18.44
CA GLU A 129 -10.39 -18.95 18.38
C GLU A 129 -11.37 -20.00 17.86
N ILE A 130 -11.02 -20.65 16.76
CA ILE A 130 -11.62 -21.94 16.41
C ILE A 130 -11.07 -22.92 17.45
N GLY A 131 -11.76 -23.02 18.59
CA GLY A 131 -11.54 -24.08 19.58
C GLY A 131 -11.80 -25.45 18.95
N PRO A 132 -11.15 -26.52 19.45
CA PRO A 132 -11.05 -27.84 18.82
C PRO A 132 -12.39 -28.55 18.60
#